data_AF-A0A948UTW9-F1
#
_entry.id   AF-A0A948UTW9-F1
#
_cell.length_a   1.000
_cell.length_b   1.000
_cell.length_c   1.000
_cell.angle_alpha   90.00
_cell.angle_beta   90.00
_cell.angle_gamma   90.00
#
_symmetry.space_group_name_H-M   'P 1'
#
loop_
_entity.id
_entity.type
_entity.pdbx_description
1 polymer ?
#
loop_
_entity_poly.entity_id
_entity_poly.type
_entity_poly.pdbx_seq_one_letter_code
_entity_poly.pdbx_strand_id
1 'polypeptide(L)' 'MIRLILNLLWFVFGGWLSGLLWLFGGAILALTIVGLPWSFAAWRIASYSFWPFGREVVWR' A
#
# COMPACT_ATOMS: atom_id res chain seq x y z
N MET A 1 -18.83 -9.66 -4.06
CA MET A 1 -18.96 -9.04 -5.40
C MET A 1 -18.62 -7.55 -5.41
N ILE A 2 -19.19 -6.71 -4.54
CA ILE A 2 -18.93 -5.25 -4.51
C ILE A 2 -17.44 -4.87 -4.38
N ARG A 3 -16.66 -5.65 -3.62
CA ARG A 3 -15.23 -5.40 -3.35
C ARG A 3 -14.35 -5.48 -4.61
N LEU A 4 -14.65 -6.38 -5.54
CA LEU A 4 -13.91 -6.52 -6.80
C LEU A 4 -14.13 -5.32 -7.72
N ILE A 5 -15.37 -4.83 -7.80
CA ILE A 5 -15.72 -3.67 -8.62
C ILE A 5 -15.01 -2.42 -8.10
N LEU A 6 -15.03 -2.21 -6.78
CA LEU A 6 -14.36 -1.08 -6.13
C LEU A 6 -12.83 -1.14 -6.28
N ASN A 7 -12.21 -2.32 -6.11
CA ASN A 7 -10.76 -2.48 -6.33
C ASN A 7 -10.38 -2.26 -7.80
N LEU A 8 -11.21 -2.71 -8.75
CA LEU A 8 -10.96 -2.51 -10.18
C LEU A 8 -11.09 -1.03 -10.56
N LEU A 9 -12.13 -0.36 -10.06
CA LEU A 9 -12.31 1.08 -10.24
C LEU A 9 -11.12 1.84 -9.65
N TRP A 10 -10.75 1.53 -8.41
CA TRP A 10 -9.58 2.14 -7.76
C TRP A 10 -8.31 1.95 -8.56
N PHE A 11 -8.06 0.72 -9.04
CA PHE A 11 -6.89 0.44 -9.87
C PHE A 11 -6.88 1.34 -11.12
N VAL A 12 -7.98 1.42 -11.88
CA VAL A 12 -8.05 2.24 -13.11
C VAL A 12 -7.87 3.74 -12.83
N PHE A 13 -8.41 4.26 -11.73
CA PHE A 13 -8.33 5.68 -11.37
C PHE A 13 -7.00 6.12 -10.73
N GLY A 14 -6.02 5.21 -10.59
CA GLY A 14 -4.68 5.55 -10.07
C GLY A 14 -4.27 4.80 -8.81
N GLY A 15 -5.03 3.80 -8.39
CA GLY A 15 -4.71 2.94 -7.25
C GLY A 15 -3.39 2.19 -7.43
N TRP A 16 -3.04 1.79 -8.65
CA TRP A 16 -1.74 1.19 -8.95
C TRP A 16 -0.57 2.16 -8.71
N LEU A 17 -0.74 3.44 -9.11
CA LEU A 17 0.25 4.48 -8.90
C LEU A 17 0.44 4.77 -7.41
N SER A 18 -0.65 4.80 -6.64
CA SER A 18 -0.60 5.00 -5.19
C SER A 18 0.25 3.91 -4.50
N GLY A 19 0.04 2.64 -4.82
CA GLY A 19 0.84 1.53 -4.30
C GLY A 19 2.28 1.57 -4.77
N LEU A 20 2.53 1.99 -6.02
CA LEU A 20 3.88 2.13 -6.57
C LEU A 20 4.69 3.22 -5.85
N LEU A 21 4.06 4.36 -5.53
CA LEU A 21 4.70 5.46 -4.79
C LEU A 21 5.10 5.02 -3.37
N TRP A 22 4.23 4.26 -2.68
CA TRP A 22 4.56 3.69 -1.37
C TRP A 22 5.65 2.62 -1.44
N LEU A 23 5.68 1.80 -2.49
CA LEU A 23 6.77 0.85 -2.75
C LEU A 23 8.10 1.57 -2.95
N PHE A 24 8.11 2.63 -3.78
CA PHE A 24 9.30 3.41 -4.07
C PHE A 24 9.80 4.19 -2.85
N GLY A 25 8.89 4.83 -2.10
CA GLY A 25 9.20 5.48 -0.83
C GLY A 25 9.74 4.50 0.22
N GLY A 26 9.14 3.31 0.32
CA GLY A 26 9.63 2.23 1.17
C GLY A 26 11.04 1.74 0.77
N ALA A 27 11.32 1.64 -0.53
CA ALA A 27 12.64 1.29 -1.04
C ALA A 27 13.69 2.37 -0.71
N ILE A 28 13.35 3.65 -0.83
CA ILE A 28 14.23 4.76 -0.42
C ILE A 28 14.49 4.70 1.09
N LEU A 29 13.46 4.45 1.91
CA LEU A 29 13.62 4.29 3.35
C LEU A 29 14.52 3.10 3.68
N ALA A 30 14.39 1.98 2.96
CA ALA A 30 15.24 0.80 3.13
C ALA A 30 16.72 1.05 2.79
N LEU A 31 17.03 2.02 1.93
CA LEU A 31 18.43 2.40 1.63
C LEU A 31 19.10 3.17 2.79
N THR A 32 18.32 3.74 3.70
CA THR A 32 18.85 4.51 4.82
C THR A 32 18.86 3.67 6.10
N ILE A 33 19.97 3.68 6.85
CA ILE A 33 20.07 2.99 8.15
C ILE A 33 18.97 3.50 9.10
N VAL A 34 18.69 4.80 9.05
CA VAL A 34 17.61 5.42 9.82
C VAL A 34 16.27 4.93 9.32
N GLY A 35 15.95 4.99 8.02
CA GLY A 35 14.65 4.59 7.47
C GLY A 35 14.34 3.09 7.48
N LEU A 36 15.33 2.23 7.69
CA LEU A 36 15.21 0.77 7.68
C LEU A 36 14.09 0.22 8.60
N PRO A 37 13.97 0.63 9.88
CA PRO A 37 12.85 0.25 10.74
C PRO A 37 11.48 0.73 10.22
N TRP A 38 11.41 1.86 9.51
CA TRP A 38 10.16 2.40 8.95
C TRP A 38 9.79 1.80 7.59
N SER A 39 10.73 1.19 6.87
CA SER A 39 10.50 0.58 5.55
C SER A 39 9.42 -0.51 5.57
N PHE A 40 9.38 -1.32 6.63
CA PHE A 40 8.36 -2.37 6.80
C PHE A 40 6.94 -1.80 6.92
N ALA A 41 6.78 -0.66 7.60
CA ALA A 41 5.49 0.01 7.69
C ALA A 41 5.07 0.57 6.32
N ALA A 42 6.00 1.17 5.57
CA ALA A 42 5.75 1.68 4.23
C ALA A 42 5.33 0.57 3.26
N TRP A 43 5.96 -0.61 3.28
CA TRP A 43 5.55 -1.75 2.46
C TRP A 43 4.17 -2.31 2.84
N ARG A 44 3.82 -2.30 4.12
CA ARG A 44 2.45 -2.64 4.55
C ARG A 44 1.45 -1.66 3.97
N ILE A 45 1.72 -0.36 4.03
CA ILE A 45 0.87 0.68 3.42
C ILE A 45 0.78 0.49 1.91
N ALA A 46 1.88 0.17 1.22
CA ALA A 46 1.85 -0.12 -0.21
C ALA A 46 0.86 -1.25 -0.54
N SER A 47 0.89 -2.35 0.23
CA SER A 47 -0.06 -3.46 0.05
C SER A 47 -1.52 -3.06 0.27
N TYR A 48 -1.79 -2.18 1.24
CA TYR A 48 -3.14 -1.63 1.49
C TYR A 48 -3.56 -0.64 0.41
N SER A 49 -2.62 0.12 -0.15
CA SER A 49 -2.89 1.10 -1.20
C SER A 49 -3.22 0.43 -2.53
N PHE A 50 -2.64 -0.73 -2.83
CA PHE A 50 -3.04 -1.52 -4.00
C PHE A 50 -4.47 -2.05 -3.85
N TRP A 51 -4.76 -2.73 -2.75
CA TRP A 51 -6.07 -3.36 -2.50
C TRP A 51 -6.72 -2.84 -1.21
N PRO A 52 -7.30 -1.62 -1.25
CA PRO A 52 -7.88 -1.00 -0.06
C PRO A 52 -9.20 -1.67 0.34
N PHE A 53 -9.98 -2.16 -0.62
CA PHE A 53 -11.33 -2.65 -0.33
C PHE A 53 -11.30 -4.11 0.12
N GLY A 54 -11.77 -4.30 1.35
CA GLY A 54 -11.97 -5.61 1.95
C GLY A 54 -10.96 -6.01 3.02
N ARG A 55 -10.10 -5.09 3.45
CA ARG A 55 -9.20 -5.24 4.59
C ARG A 55 -9.94 -4.76 5.84
N GLU A 56 -9.95 -5.58 6.88
CA GLU A 56 -10.55 -5.23 8.17
C GLU A 56 -9.44 -4.90 9.18
N VAL A 57 -9.62 -3.81 9.92
CA VAL A 57 -8.73 -3.47 11.03
C VAL A 57 -9.10 -4.35 12.19
N VAL A 58 -8.28 -5.36 12.45
CA VAL A 58 -8.42 -6.24 13.62
C VAL A 58 -7.77 -5.54 14.80
N TRP A 59 -8.60 -5.05 15.72
CA TRP A 59 -8.17 -4.54 17.02
C TRP A 59 -7.95 -5.71 17.97
N ARG A 60 -6.74 -6.29 17.96
CA ARG A 60 -6.30 -7.28 18.94
C ARG A 60 -5.18 -6.71 19.80
#